data_AF-A0AAW1Q984-F1
#
_entry.id   AF-A0AAW1Q984-F1
#
_cell.length_a   1.000
_cell.length_b   1.000
_cell.length_c   1.000
_cell.angle_alpha   90.00
_cell.angle_beta   90.00
_cell.angle_gamma   90.00
#
_symmetry.space_group_name_H-M   'P 1'
#
loop_
_entity.id
_entity.type
_entity.pdbx_description
1 polymer ?
#
loop_
_entity_poly.entity_id
_entity_poly.type
_entity_poly.pdbx_seq_one_letter_code
_entity_poly.pdbx_strand_id
1 'polypeptide(L)'
;MPAALRVPTLMDISLNCLAGNIQRVTSLDGLPEELVCVLFEEVLLKGKLSPRVLQLFRDTEHDLLLARISALNIQPLPLMPYSSRSKWLGDKPHWG
;
A
#
# COMPACT_ATOMS: atom_id res chain seq x y z
N MET A 1 24.44 -19.64 12.75
CA MET A 1 25.05 -19.52 11.41
C MET A 1 24.99 -18.06 11.02
N PRO A 2 26.12 -17.34 10.90
CA PRO A 2 26.07 -15.95 10.46
C PRO A 2 25.52 -15.91 9.03
N ALA A 3 24.48 -15.13 8.79
CA ALA A 3 23.95 -14.90 7.46
C ALA A 3 25.08 -14.34 6.59
N ALA A 4 25.45 -15.06 5.53
CA ALA A 4 26.44 -14.58 4.59
C ALA A 4 26.02 -13.18 4.10
N LEU A 5 26.90 -12.20 4.18
CA LEU A 5 26.68 -10.85 3.67
C LEU A 5 26.59 -10.92 2.14
N ARG A 6 25.41 -11.28 1.63
CA ARG A 6 25.10 -11.26 0.20
C ARG A 6 25.08 -9.80 -0.23
N VAL A 7 25.97 -9.44 -1.14
CA VAL A 7 25.95 -8.12 -1.76
C VAL A 7 24.62 -7.98 -2.52
N PRO A 8 23.83 -6.93 -2.26
CA PRO A 8 22.54 -6.76 -2.90
C PRO A 8 22.75 -6.54 -4.40
N THR A 9 21.91 -7.19 -5.20
CA THR A 9 21.91 -6.98 -6.65
C THR A 9 21.30 -5.62 -6.99
N LEU A 10 21.53 -5.14 -8.22
CA LEU A 10 20.85 -3.93 -8.71
C LEU A 10 19.33 -4.07 -8.63
N MET A 11 18.81 -5.28 -8.88
CA MET A 11 17.39 -5.58 -8.78
C MET A 11 16.90 -5.40 -7.35
N ASP A 12 17.60 -5.96 -6.37
CA ASP A 12 17.25 -5.84 -4.95
C ASP A 12 17.24 -4.37 -4.51
N ILE A 13 18.25 -3.60 -4.91
CA ILE A 13 18.34 -2.16 -4.60
C ILE A 13 17.18 -1.41 -5.27
N SER A 14 16.89 -1.71 -6.53
CA SER A 14 15.84 -1.05 -7.31
C SER A 14 14.45 -1.31 -6.71
N LEU A 15 14.14 -2.57 -6.38
CA LEU A 15 12.88 -2.94 -5.74
C LEU A 15 12.74 -2.30 -4.36
N ASN A 16 13.80 -2.36 -3.55
CA ASN A 16 13.82 -1.76 -2.22
C ASN A 16 13.58 -0.23 -2.28
N CYS A 17 14.26 0.47 -3.21
CA CYS A 17 14.06 1.89 -3.45
C CYS A 17 12.66 2.21 -3.97
N LEU A 18 12.14 1.42 -4.92
CA LEU A 18 10.82 1.60 -5.49
C LEU A 18 9.73 1.39 -4.43
N ALA A 19 9.80 0.31 -3.66
CA ALA A 19 8.88 0.03 -2.55
C ALA A 19 8.90 1.14 -1.50
N GLY A 20 10.10 1.68 -1.18
CA GLY A 20 10.25 2.81 -0.26
C GLY A 20 9.61 4.11 -0.76
N ASN A 21 9.52 4.29 -2.08
CA ASN A 21 9.00 5.48 -2.74
C ASN A 21 7.65 5.25 -3.44
N ILE A 22 6.97 4.13 -3.18
CA ILE A 22 5.77 3.70 -3.93
C ILE A 22 4.65 4.74 -3.92
N GLN A 23 4.56 5.57 -2.88
CA GLN A 23 3.57 6.67 -2.78
C GLN A 23 3.72 7.74 -3.87
N ARG A 24 4.91 7.85 -4.49
CA ARG A 24 5.21 8.80 -5.57
C ARG A 24 4.96 8.21 -6.96
N VAL A 25 4.74 6.89 -7.04
CA VAL A 25 4.46 6.19 -8.29
C VAL A 25 3.01 6.44 -8.70
N THR A 26 2.79 6.64 -9.99
CA THR A 26 1.47 6.96 -10.57
C THR A 26 0.85 5.80 -11.31
N SER A 27 1.67 4.91 -11.89
CA SER A 27 1.24 3.71 -12.60
C SER A 27 2.34 2.65 -12.53
N LEU A 28 1.95 1.37 -12.59
CA LEU A 28 2.83 0.20 -12.70
C LEU A 28 2.66 -0.49 -14.07
N ASP A 29 2.01 0.16 -15.03
CA ASP A 29 1.74 -0.39 -16.35
C ASP A 29 3.03 -0.76 -17.08
N GLY A 30 3.00 -1.89 -17.76
CA GLY A 30 4.16 -2.42 -18.50
C GLY A 30 5.18 -3.17 -17.65
N LEU A 31 4.97 -3.30 -16.33
CA LEU A 31 5.76 -4.20 -15.50
C LEU A 31 5.22 -5.64 -15.59
N PRO A 32 6.10 -6.65 -15.70
CA PRO A 32 5.72 -8.05 -15.61
C PRO A 32 5.03 -8.38 -14.28
N GLU A 33 4.02 -9.25 -14.34
CA GLU A 33 3.21 -9.65 -13.19
C GLU A 33 4.06 -10.14 -12.00
N GLU A 34 5.08 -10.95 -12.27
CA GLU A 34 5.96 -11.51 -11.24
C GLU A 34 6.72 -10.40 -10.51
N LEU A 35 7.14 -9.36 -11.23
CA LEU A 35 7.86 -8.22 -10.65
C LEU A 35 6.92 -7.37 -9.81
N VAL A 36 5.69 -7.16 -10.26
CA VAL A 36 4.66 -6.45 -9.48
C VAL A 36 4.31 -7.22 -8.20
N CYS A 37 4.22 -8.55 -8.26
CA CYS A 37 4.02 -9.39 -7.08
C CYS A 37 5.16 -9.25 -6.07
N VAL A 38 6.42 -9.32 -6.52
CA VAL A 38 7.59 -9.14 -5.63
C VAL A 38 7.61 -7.73 -5.03
N LEU A 39 7.31 -6.71 -5.83
CA LEU A 39 7.21 -5.32 -5.36
C LEU A 39 6.10 -5.16 -4.31
N PHE A 40 4.96 -5.81 -4.51
CA PHE A 40 3.85 -5.80 -3.55
C PHE A 40 4.29 -6.39 -2.20
N GLU A 41 4.99 -7.53 -2.20
CA GLU A 41 5.52 -8.14 -0.98
C GLU A 41 6.52 -7.22 -0.25
N GLU A 42 7.43 -6.57 -0.99
CA GLU A 42 8.35 -5.58 -0.41
C GLU A 42 7.63 -4.37 0.20
N VAL A 43 6.54 -3.90 -0.42
CA VAL A 43 5.69 -2.83 0.12
C VAL A 43 5.00 -3.26 1.41
N LEU A 44 4.52 -4.50 1.49
CA LEU A 44 3.94 -5.08 2.70
C LEU A 44 4.98 -5.17 3.83
N LEU A 45 6.16 -5.72 3.54
CA LEU A 45 7.26 -5.85 4.50
C LEU A 45 7.68 -4.49 5.09
N LYS A 46 7.58 -3.42 4.29
CA LYS A 46 7.89 -2.05 4.71
C LYS A 46 6.73 -1.34 5.42
N GLY A 47 5.55 -1.94 5.50
CA GLY A 47 4.35 -1.31 6.06
C GLY A 47 3.91 -0.06 5.30
N LYS A 48 4.15 -0.01 3.98
CA LYS A 48 3.84 1.15 3.12
C LYS A 48 2.53 1.04 2.37
N LEU A 49 1.76 -0.02 2.63
CA LEU A 49 0.46 -0.23 2.02
C LEU A 49 -0.55 0.81 2.56
N SER A 50 -0.98 1.72 1.69
CA SER A 50 -2.08 2.65 1.91
C SER A 50 -3.23 2.34 0.94
N PRO A 51 -4.45 2.85 1.15
CA PRO A 51 -5.56 2.64 0.20
C PRO A 51 -5.22 3.07 -1.24
N ARG A 52 -4.49 4.19 -1.39
CA ARG A 52 -3.98 4.65 -2.70
C ARG A 52 -3.02 3.64 -3.32
N VAL A 53 -2.07 3.14 -2.54
CA VAL A 53 -1.07 2.17 -3.03
C VAL A 53 -1.74 0.83 -3.36
N LEU A 54 -2.71 0.39 -2.56
CA LEU A 54 -3.50 -0.80 -2.87
C LEU A 54 -4.24 -0.63 -4.20
N GLN A 55 -4.81 0.55 -4.46
CA GLN A 55 -5.47 0.84 -5.73
C GLN A 55 -4.47 0.78 -6.89
N LEU A 56 -3.27 1.38 -6.74
CA LEU A 56 -2.19 1.31 -7.74
C LEU A 56 -1.85 -0.13 -8.14
N PHE A 57 -1.84 -1.07 -7.17
CA PHE A 57 -1.61 -2.48 -7.47
C PHE A 57 -2.83 -3.14 -8.15
N ARG A 58 -4.05 -2.82 -7.72
CA ARG A 58 -5.28 -3.35 -8.35
C ARG A 58 -5.46 -2.89 -9.79
N ASP A 59 -5.04 -1.67 -10.11
CA ASP A 59 -5.16 -1.07 -11.44
C ASP A 59 -4.30 -1.80 -12.49
N THR A 60 -3.35 -2.64 -12.08
CA THR A 60 -2.54 -3.46 -13.00
C THR A 60 -3.29 -4.64 -13.61
N GLU A 61 -4.45 -5.02 -13.05
CA GLU A 61 -5.30 -6.12 -13.51
C GLU A 61 -4.59 -7.50 -13.61
N HIS A 62 -3.47 -7.66 -12.89
CA HIS A 62 -2.72 -8.91 -12.82
C HIS A 62 -3.42 -9.95 -11.93
N ASP A 63 -3.80 -11.09 -12.48
CA ASP A 63 -4.63 -12.11 -11.83
C ASP A 63 -4.00 -12.69 -10.55
N LEU A 64 -2.71 -13.04 -10.57
CA LEU A 64 -1.98 -13.58 -9.43
C LEU A 64 -1.89 -12.56 -8.30
N LEU A 65 -1.66 -11.29 -8.65
CA LEU A 65 -1.62 -10.20 -7.68
C LEU A 65 -2.98 -10.00 -7.02
N LEU A 66 -4.06 -9.97 -7.79
CA LEU A 66 -5.42 -9.84 -7.27
C LEU A 66 -5.80 -11.03 -6.38
N ALA A 67 -5.45 -12.26 -6.79
CA ALA A 67 -5.63 -13.45 -5.98
C ALA A 67 -4.85 -13.36 -4.67
N ARG A 68 -3.61 -12.84 -4.68
CA ARG A 68 -2.79 -12.63 -3.49
C ARG A 68 -3.39 -11.59 -2.55
N ILE A 69 -3.85 -10.46 -3.08
CA ILE A 69 -4.55 -9.41 -2.32
C ILE A 69 -5.80 -9.99 -1.64
N SER A 70 -6.57 -10.80 -2.38
CA SER A 70 -7.77 -11.45 -1.85
C SER A 70 -7.45 -12.49 -0.79
N ALA A 71 -6.40 -13.30 -0.98
CA ALA A 71 -5.99 -14.34 -0.02
C ALA A 71 -5.51 -13.74 1.31
N LEU A 72 -4.88 -12.56 1.27
CA LEU A 72 -4.51 -11.80 2.46
C LEU A 72 -5.69 -11.08 3.12
N ASN A 73 -6.89 -11.19 2.55
CA ASN A 73 -8.11 -10.52 2.99
C ASN A 73 -7.93 -8.99 3.16
N ILE A 74 -7.15 -8.38 2.26
CA ILE A 74 -6.88 -6.94 2.31
C ILE A 74 -8.09 -6.22 1.72
N GLN A 75 -8.88 -5.62 2.60
CA GLN A 75 -10.02 -4.80 2.24
C GLN A 75 -9.72 -3.32 2.46
N PRO A 76 -10.30 -2.42 1.64
CA PRO A 76 -10.34 -1.00 1.98
C PRO A 76 -10.94 -0.85 3.38
N LEU A 77 -10.30 -0.04 4.23
CA LEU A 77 -10.89 0.29 5.52
C LEU A 77 -12.29 0.87 5.28
N PRO A 78 -13.31 0.43 6.03
CA PRO A 78 -14.62 1.06 5.95
C PRO A 78 -14.44 2.56 6.22
N LEU A 79 -15.15 3.40 5.47
CA LEU A 79 -15.16 4.83 5.70
C LEU A 79 -15.53 5.05 7.17
N MET A 80 -14.57 5.53 7.97
CA MET A 80 -14.89 5.96 9.33
C MET A 80 -15.99 7.00 9.20
N PRO A 81 -17.10 6.90 9.95
CA PRO A 81 -18.13 7.92 9.92
C PRO A 81 -17.49 9.24 10.37
N TYR A 82 -17.19 10.10 9.41
CA TYR A 82 -16.68 11.44 9.65
C TYR A 82 -17.80 12.20 10.36
N SER A 83 -17.62 12.45 11.64
CA SER A 83 -18.50 13.26 12.49
C SER A 83 -19.96 12.78 12.59
N SER A 84 -20.23 11.91 13.56
CA SER A 84 -21.27 12.31 14.50
C SER A 84 -20.58 13.30 15.44
N ARG A 85 -20.63 14.61 15.10
CA ARG A 85 -20.51 15.63 16.14
C ARG A 85 -21.62 15.28 17.10
N SER A 86 -21.29 14.64 18.21
CA SER A 86 -22.26 14.26 19.22
C SER A 86 -23.13 15.49 19.48
N LYS A 87 -24.45 15.38 19.26
CA LYS A 87 -25.43 16.40 19.71
C LYS A 87 -25.21 16.81 21.18
N TRP A 88 -24.51 15.97 21.94
CA TRP A 88 -24.03 16.18 23.30
C TRP A 88 -22.95 17.24 23.51
N LEU A 89 -22.23 17.68 22.46
CA LEU A 89 -21.14 18.65 22.63
C LEU A 89 -21.60 20.12 22.71
N GLY A 90 -22.92 20.35 22.68
CA GLY A 90 -23.53 21.67 22.75
C GLY A 90 -23.30 22.52 21.51
N ASP A 91 -24.22 23.44 21.23
CA ASP A 91 -23.98 24.50 20.26
C ASP A 91 -22.87 25.43 20.78
N LYS A 92 -22.04 25.90 19.86
CA LYS A 92 -20.98 26.86 20.16
C LYS A 92 -21.65 28.14 20.68
N PRO A 93 -21.31 28.67 21.88
CA PRO A 93 -21.92 29.90 22.35
C PRO A 93 -21.58 31.03 21.38
N HIS A 94 -22.63 31.65 20.87
CA HIS A 94 -22.57 32.86 20.08
C HIS A 94 -22.43 34.02 21.07
N TRP A 95 -21.20 34.48 21.26
CA TRP A 95 -20.98 35.80 21.84
C TRP A 95 -21.22 36.82 20.72
N GLY A 96 -22.19 37.71 20.93
CA GLY A 96 -22.53 38.81 20.03
C GLY A 96 -21.49 39.90 20.00
#